data_AF-A0A5B0NTQ5-F1
#
_entry.id   AF-A0A5B0NTQ5-F1
#
_cell.length_a   1.000
_cell.length_b   1.000
_cell.length_c   1.000
_cell.angle_alpha   90.00
_cell.angle_beta   90.00
_cell.angle_gamma   90.00
#
_symmetry.space_group_name_H-M   'P 1'
#
loop_
_entity.id
_entity.type
_entity.pdbx_description
1 polymer ?
#
loop_
_entity_poly.entity_id
_entity_poly.type
_entity_poly.pdbx_seq_one_letter_code
_entity_poly.pdbx_strand_id
1 'polypeptide(L)'
;MCNPFQRATRVKRISKLAALLGCLIFPSWPEATVAESKASGQLSFIPTENTRGGDSSSPALGRDHPNLIFASFAGLLQQWPNTFAYSGHSIIPGVVPRGTLLYHGTNDPVLAPTQGLEWLAFNPEYSYIIHTRRPGHLTLHTYVATRPLRIIYLDGQSASMGTPGFSDSQTVLINGTVPKELSDTGERLLNEAYARARGLCKLGKEWGFEGVVRMNTCFEVMWCDFTQGVKLLRSTNTTDPFDAYSNPRESQASVKSSESNDSEEEFVKRQWTAVSTRM
;
A
#
# COMPACT_ATOMS: atom_id res chain seq x y z
N MET A 1 29.67 -2.40 -60.29
CA MET A 1 29.87 -3.86 -60.32
C MET A 1 29.34 -4.41 -59.00
N CYS A 2 28.38 -5.31 -58.87
CA CYS A 2 27.29 -5.86 -59.67
C CYS A 2 26.32 -6.44 -58.64
N ASN A 3 25.05 -6.03 -58.67
CA ASN A 3 23.90 -6.91 -58.41
C ASN A 3 23.72 -7.78 -59.69
N PRO A 4 22.80 -8.78 -59.83
CA PRO A 4 21.62 -9.09 -59.00
C PRO A 4 21.29 -10.60 -58.82
N PHE A 5 20.28 -10.93 -58.01
CA PHE A 5 19.12 -11.70 -58.51
C PHE A 5 17.92 -11.56 -57.56
N GLN A 6 16.83 -11.04 -58.12
CA GLN A 6 15.50 -10.92 -57.51
C GLN A 6 14.71 -12.22 -57.65
N ARG A 7 13.74 -12.46 -56.76
CA ARG A 7 12.44 -12.99 -57.21
C ARG A 7 11.29 -12.54 -56.30
N ALA A 8 10.31 -11.91 -56.93
CA ALA A 8 9.05 -11.44 -56.38
C ALA A 8 7.92 -12.46 -56.62
N THR A 9 6.95 -12.51 -55.71
CA THR A 9 5.58 -13.04 -55.96
C THR A 9 4.60 -12.26 -55.06
N ARG A 10 3.95 -11.22 -55.60
CA ARG A 10 2.62 -11.19 -56.26
C ARG A 10 1.44 -11.16 -55.27
N VAL A 11 1.02 -9.92 -54.99
CA VAL A 11 -0.26 -9.51 -54.39
C VAL A 11 -1.44 -10.00 -55.24
N LYS A 12 -2.48 -10.54 -54.61
CA LYS A 12 -3.81 -10.70 -55.23
C LYS A 12 -4.85 -9.94 -54.41
N ARG A 13 -5.32 -8.82 -54.96
CA ARG A 13 -6.61 -8.19 -54.64
C ARG A 13 -7.73 -9.10 -55.13
N ILE A 14 -8.73 -9.37 -54.30
CA ILE A 14 -10.02 -9.91 -54.74
C ILE A 14 -11.09 -8.93 -54.30
N SER A 15 -11.73 -8.30 -55.28
CA SER A 15 -12.94 -7.49 -55.13
C SER A 15 -14.15 -8.33 -55.55
N LYS A 16 -15.20 -8.38 -54.73
CA LYS A 16 -16.58 -8.67 -55.18
C LYS A 16 -17.59 -7.87 -54.34
N LEU A 17 -18.20 -6.87 -54.99
CA LEU A 17 -19.60 -6.43 -54.80
C LEU A 17 -20.52 -7.62 -55.20
N ALA A 18 -21.77 -7.84 -54.77
CA ALA A 18 -22.77 -7.19 -53.93
C ALA A 18 -23.89 -8.24 -53.67
N ALA A 19 -24.74 -8.06 -52.65
CA ALA A 19 -26.21 -8.23 -52.71
C ALA A 19 -26.84 -8.15 -51.31
N LEU A 20 -27.81 -7.25 -51.19
CA LEU A 20 -28.71 -7.05 -50.05
C LEU A 20 -29.68 -8.23 -49.91
N LEU A 21 -29.85 -8.73 -48.69
CA LEU A 21 -31.13 -9.26 -48.21
C LEU A 21 -31.18 -9.12 -46.68
N GLY A 22 -32.20 -8.39 -46.23
CA GLY A 22 -32.38 -8.00 -44.84
C GLY A 22 -32.76 -9.16 -43.92
N CYS A 23 -32.37 -9.00 -42.67
CA CYS A 23 -33.13 -9.44 -41.49
C CYS A 23 -32.71 -8.53 -40.34
N LEU A 24 -33.59 -7.59 -39.99
CA LEU A 24 -33.51 -6.82 -38.75
C LEU A 24 -33.80 -7.78 -37.60
N ILE A 25 -32.76 -8.18 -36.88
CA ILE A 25 -32.88 -8.70 -35.52
C ILE A 25 -31.92 -7.87 -34.67
N PHE A 26 -32.45 -6.82 -34.05
CA PHE A 26 -31.80 -6.19 -32.93
C PHE A 26 -31.70 -7.25 -31.83
N PRO A 27 -30.51 -7.62 -31.31
CA PRO A 27 -30.46 -8.20 -29.99
C PRO A 27 -30.79 -7.04 -29.04
N SER A 28 -32.02 -7.04 -28.53
CA SER A 28 -32.37 -6.28 -27.34
C SER A 28 -31.45 -6.74 -26.21
N TRP A 29 -30.35 -6.02 -25.99
CA TRP A 29 -29.67 -6.07 -24.71
C TRP A 29 -30.71 -5.69 -23.65
N PRO A 30 -30.94 -6.52 -22.62
CA PRO A 30 -31.76 -6.06 -21.52
C PRO A 30 -31.04 -4.86 -20.91
N GLU A 31 -31.73 -3.72 -20.95
CA GLU A 31 -31.48 -2.55 -20.11
C GLU A 31 -31.13 -3.08 -18.72
N ALA A 32 -29.90 -2.82 -18.26
CA ALA A 32 -29.51 -3.18 -16.91
C ALA A 32 -30.42 -2.37 -15.97
N THR A 33 -31.44 -3.04 -15.43
CA THR A 33 -32.25 -2.49 -14.37
C THR A 33 -31.29 -2.10 -13.26
N VAL A 34 -31.21 -0.81 -12.96
CA VAL A 34 -30.50 -0.28 -11.81
C VAL A 34 -31.13 -0.91 -10.59
N ALA A 35 -30.52 -2.00 -10.12
CA ALA A 35 -30.85 -2.60 -8.86
C ALA A 35 -30.61 -1.52 -7.80
N GLU A 36 -31.68 -1.15 -7.11
CA GLU A 36 -31.66 -0.24 -5.98
C GLU A 36 -30.63 -0.77 -4.98
N SER A 37 -29.48 -0.09 -4.93
CA SER A 37 -28.36 -0.55 -4.11
C SER A 37 -28.74 -0.38 -2.66
N LYS A 38 -29.01 -1.50 -1.99
CA LYS A 38 -28.99 -1.62 -0.53
C LYS A 38 -27.75 -0.88 -0.04
N ALA A 39 -27.94 0.14 0.81
CA ALA A 39 -26.90 1.08 1.22
C ALA A 39 -25.60 0.35 1.59
N SER A 40 -24.66 0.31 0.65
CA SER A 40 -23.33 -0.26 0.88
C SER A 40 -22.58 0.70 1.79
N GLY A 41 -21.90 0.17 2.81
CA GLY A 41 -21.08 0.93 3.76
C GLY A 41 -19.80 1.53 3.13
N GLN A 42 -19.87 2.03 1.90
CA GLN A 42 -18.76 2.58 1.13
C GLN A 42 -19.10 3.97 0.62
N LEU A 43 -18.09 4.84 0.51
CA LEU A 43 -18.19 6.15 -0.15
C LEU A 43 -17.75 6.01 -1.61
N SER A 44 -18.57 6.52 -2.55
CA SER A 44 -18.31 6.54 -3.99
C SER A 44 -17.94 7.96 -4.42
N PHE A 45 -16.91 8.08 -5.27
CA PHE A 45 -16.41 9.36 -5.79
C PHE A 45 -16.55 9.48 -7.31
N ILE A 46 -17.44 8.69 -7.93
CA ILE A 46 -17.73 8.82 -9.36
C ILE A 46 -18.30 10.22 -9.63
N PRO A 47 -17.72 11.02 -10.53
CA PRO A 47 -18.28 12.32 -10.88
C PRO A 47 -19.71 12.16 -11.39
N THR A 48 -20.69 12.69 -10.66
CA THR A 48 -22.06 12.77 -11.15
C THR A 48 -22.10 13.78 -12.28
N GLU A 49 -22.55 13.36 -13.45
CA GLU A 49 -22.75 14.26 -14.58
C GLU A 49 -23.82 15.29 -14.18
N ASN A 50 -23.44 16.56 -14.05
CA ASN A 50 -24.37 17.64 -13.70
C ASN A 50 -25.31 17.94 -14.88
N THR A 51 -26.32 17.10 -15.09
CA THR A 51 -27.46 17.42 -15.96
C THR A 51 -28.51 18.16 -15.14
N ARG A 52 -28.28 19.46 -14.88
CA ARG A 52 -29.33 20.48 -14.65
C ARG A 52 -28.67 21.85 -14.51
N GLY A 53 -28.99 22.73 -15.44
CA GLY A 53 -28.66 24.15 -15.34
C GLY A 53 -29.43 24.80 -14.19
N GLY A 54 -28.79 25.79 -13.56
CA GLY A 54 -29.41 26.67 -12.55
C GLY A 54 -28.57 26.83 -11.28
N ASP A 55 -27.61 27.76 -11.34
CA ASP A 55 -27.30 28.79 -10.33
C ASP A 55 -25.80 29.10 -10.28
N SER A 56 -25.48 30.32 -10.71
CA SER A 56 -24.12 30.82 -10.97
C SER A 56 -23.37 31.29 -9.73
N SER A 57 -23.51 30.60 -8.59
CA SER A 57 -22.79 30.97 -7.35
C SER A 57 -22.05 29.82 -6.66
N SER A 58 -22.06 28.62 -7.22
CA SER A 58 -21.12 27.59 -6.79
C SER A 58 -19.76 27.90 -7.44
N PRO A 59 -18.68 28.14 -6.68
CA PRO A 59 -17.36 28.27 -7.28
C PRO A 59 -17.10 27.01 -8.12
N ALA A 60 -16.64 27.22 -9.35
CA ALA A 60 -16.30 26.13 -10.24
C ALA A 60 -15.36 25.17 -9.52
N LEU A 61 -15.76 23.90 -9.41
CA LEU A 61 -14.99 22.85 -8.74
C LEU A 61 -13.54 22.89 -9.25
N GLY A 62 -12.58 23.18 -8.37
CA GLY A 62 -11.14 23.17 -8.68
C GLY A 62 -10.48 24.51 -9.05
N ARG A 63 -11.13 25.67 -8.89
CA ARG A 63 -10.44 26.99 -9.03
C ARG A 63 -9.96 27.63 -7.73
N ASP A 64 -10.42 27.14 -6.59
CA ASP A 64 -10.05 27.70 -5.30
C ASP A 64 -8.89 26.89 -4.70
N HIS A 65 -7.85 27.59 -4.25
CA HIS A 65 -6.67 27.09 -3.52
C HIS A 65 -5.44 26.58 -4.33
N PRO A 66 -4.92 27.32 -5.33
CA PRO A 66 -3.67 26.95 -6.01
C PRO A 66 -2.47 26.82 -5.06
N ASN A 67 -2.50 27.55 -3.95
CA ASN A 67 -1.48 27.47 -2.90
C ASN A 67 -1.39 26.07 -2.26
N LEU A 68 -2.47 25.29 -2.23
CA LEU A 68 -2.44 23.91 -1.71
C LEU A 68 -1.65 22.98 -2.64
N ILE A 69 -1.75 23.17 -3.96
CA ILE A 69 -0.99 22.39 -4.94
C ILE A 69 0.51 22.66 -4.77
N PHE A 70 0.89 23.94 -4.70
CA PHE A 70 2.31 24.31 -4.54
C PHE A 70 2.85 23.93 -3.15
N ALA A 71 2.04 24.05 -2.09
CA ALA A 71 2.43 23.60 -0.75
C ALA A 71 2.62 22.07 -0.70
N SER A 72 1.72 21.31 -1.35
CA SER A 72 1.85 19.86 -1.48
C SER A 72 3.12 19.47 -2.22
N PHE A 73 3.39 20.12 -3.37
CA PHE A 73 4.61 19.88 -4.15
C PHE A 73 5.88 20.24 -3.35
N ALA A 74 5.86 21.36 -2.62
CA ALA A 74 6.97 21.74 -1.75
C ALA A 74 7.16 20.79 -0.56
N GLY A 75 6.10 20.12 -0.13
CA GLY A 75 6.08 19.18 0.99
C GLY A 75 6.43 17.73 0.62
N LEU A 76 6.61 17.41 -0.66
CA LEU A 76 6.98 16.06 -1.09
C LEU A 76 8.25 15.60 -0.36
N LEU A 77 8.21 14.37 0.15
CA LEU A 77 9.33 13.76 0.89
C LEU A 77 9.78 14.52 2.15
N GLN A 78 8.94 15.43 2.69
CA GLN A 78 9.18 16.11 3.96
C GLN A 78 8.25 15.60 5.06
N GLN A 79 8.76 15.33 6.24
CA GLN A 79 7.95 14.74 7.31
C GLN A 79 6.79 15.64 7.75
N TRP A 80 7.06 16.91 8.09
CA TRP A 80 6.07 17.79 8.69
C TRP A 80 4.85 18.10 7.82
N PRO A 81 5.01 18.53 6.54
CA PRO A 81 3.87 18.78 5.66
C PRO A 81 2.95 17.56 5.52
N ASN A 82 3.55 16.37 5.39
CA ASN A 82 2.80 15.12 5.26
C ASN A 82 2.11 14.69 6.57
N THR A 83 2.66 15.03 7.73
CA THR A 83 2.00 14.84 9.04
C THR A 83 0.79 15.76 9.21
N PHE A 84 0.89 17.03 8.80
CA PHE A 84 -0.24 17.97 8.89
C PHE A 84 -1.35 17.61 7.89
N ALA A 85 -1.01 17.33 6.63
CA ALA A 85 -1.93 16.91 5.59
C ALA A 85 -2.01 15.37 5.52
N TYR A 86 -2.42 14.73 6.63
CA TYR A 86 -2.23 13.29 6.84
C TYR A 86 -2.89 12.37 5.81
N SER A 87 -4.03 12.74 5.21
CA SER A 87 -4.68 11.89 4.20
C SER A 87 -3.92 11.85 2.88
N GLY A 88 -3.13 12.90 2.61
CA GLY A 88 -2.54 13.11 1.30
C GLY A 88 -3.58 13.31 0.19
N HIS A 89 -3.12 13.72 -0.98
CA HIS A 89 -3.92 13.81 -2.20
C HIS A 89 -3.07 13.69 -3.49
N SER A 90 -1.75 13.55 -3.37
CA SER A 90 -0.80 13.58 -4.47
C SER A 90 -0.22 12.19 -4.72
N ILE A 91 -0.26 11.79 -5.99
CA ILE A 91 0.35 10.55 -6.47
C ILE A 91 1.41 10.94 -7.49
N ILE A 92 2.68 10.79 -7.12
CA ILE A 92 3.80 11.31 -7.90
C ILE A 92 4.64 10.13 -8.41
N PRO A 93 4.84 9.96 -9.73
CA PRO A 93 5.79 8.98 -10.23
C PRO A 93 7.21 9.37 -9.82
N GLY A 94 8.02 8.38 -9.44
CA GLY A 94 9.37 8.63 -8.96
C GLY A 94 10.31 7.47 -9.24
N VAL A 95 11.58 7.71 -8.90
CA VAL A 95 12.64 6.73 -9.09
C VAL A 95 13.51 6.70 -7.85
N VAL A 96 13.71 5.52 -7.27
CA VAL A 96 14.78 5.30 -6.28
C VAL A 96 16.08 5.06 -7.05
N PRO A 97 17.13 5.88 -6.86
CA PRO A 97 18.38 5.71 -7.60
C PRO A 97 19.06 4.36 -7.33
N ARG A 98 19.80 3.86 -8.34
CA ARG A 98 20.71 2.72 -8.16
C ARG A 98 21.72 3.05 -7.06
N GLY A 99 22.05 2.06 -6.23
CA GLY A 99 22.99 2.19 -5.13
C GLY A 99 22.36 2.69 -3.84
N THR A 100 21.07 3.04 -3.84
CA THR A 100 20.34 3.39 -2.61
C THR A 100 20.32 2.19 -1.67
N LEU A 101 20.70 2.41 -0.41
CA LEU A 101 20.60 1.42 0.65
C LEU A 101 19.18 1.41 1.22
N LEU A 102 18.67 0.21 1.44
CA LEU A 102 17.32 -0.04 1.93
C LEU A 102 17.39 -1.06 3.06
N TYR A 103 16.58 -0.87 4.10
CA TYR A 103 16.72 -1.60 5.35
C TYR A 103 15.45 -2.38 5.68
N HIS A 104 15.60 -3.60 6.20
CA HIS A 104 14.49 -4.43 6.66
C HIS A 104 14.82 -5.00 8.04
N GLY A 105 14.01 -4.66 9.04
CA GLY A 105 14.09 -5.26 10.37
C GLY A 105 13.19 -6.48 10.43
N THR A 106 13.57 -7.51 11.18
CA THR A 106 12.70 -8.65 11.44
C THR A 106 13.02 -9.29 12.79
N ASN A 107 11.96 -9.73 13.49
CA ASN A 107 12.08 -10.58 14.69
C ASN A 107 11.93 -12.07 14.35
N ASP A 108 11.67 -12.38 13.08
CA ASP A 108 11.56 -13.74 12.60
C ASP A 108 12.98 -14.28 12.37
N PRO A 109 13.34 -15.46 12.91
CA PRO A 109 14.60 -16.13 12.60
C PRO A 109 14.74 -16.52 11.11
N VAL A 110 13.70 -16.35 10.30
CA VAL A 110 13.71 -16.63 8.86
C VAL A 110 14.79 -15.82 8.13
N LEU A 111 15.30 -16.45 7.07
CA LEU A 111 16.25 -15.87 6.13
C LEU A 111 15.73 -14.55 5.56
N ALA A 112 16.64 -13.59 5.40
CA ALA A 112 16.38 -12.30 4.77
C ALA A 112 15.44 -12.45 3.56
N PRO A 113 14.35 -11.66 3.44
CA PRO A 113 13.43 -11.76 2.31
C PRO A 113 14.17 -11.76 0.97
N THR A 114 14.03 -12.83 0.19
CA THR A 114 14.61 -12.93 -1.16
C THR A 114 13.55 -12.91 -2.25
N GLN A 115 12.28 -13.05 -1.89
CA GLN A 115 11.16 -13.12 -2.81
C GLN A 115 9.90 -12.55 -2.15
N GLY A 116 8.93 -12.18 -2.99
CA GLY A 116 7.65 -11.69 -2.53
C GLY A 116 7.65 -10.20 -2.20
N LEU A 117 6.51 -9.80 -1.65
CA LEU A 117 6.19 -8.43 -1.29
C LEU A 117 6.58 -8.17 0.16
N GLU A 118 7.34 -7.11 0.40
CA GLU A 118 7.76 -6.74 1.76
C GLU A 118 8.15 -5.25 1.84
N TRP A 119 8.28 -4.72 3.06
CA TRP A 119 8.61 -3.32 3.30
C TRP A 119 10.09 -3.11 3.58
N LEU A 120 10.62 -2.01 3.04
CA LEU A 120 11.96 -1.52 3.29
C LEU A 120 11.89 -0.08 3.78
N ALA A 121 12.83 0.33 4.62
CA ALA A 121 13.02 1.73 4.99
C ALA A 121 14.22 2.33 4.26
N PHE A 122 14.23 3.65 4.11
CA PHE A 122 15.41 4.40 3.66
C PHE A 122 16.42 4.63 4.79
N ASN A 123 16.06 4.32 6.04
CA ASN A 123 16.86 4.61 7.22
C ASN A 123 16.89 3.40 8.17
N PRO A 124 18.06 2.95 8.65
CA PRO A 124 18.17 1.75 9.48
C PRO A 124 17.44 1.87 10.82
N GLU A 125 17.41 3.06 11.42
CA GLU A 125 16.75 3.30 12.71
C GLU A 125 15.23 3.11 12.63
N TYR A 126 14.63 3.42 11.48
CA TYR A 126 13.19 3.21 11.28
C TYR A 126 12.86 1.72 11.13
N SER A 127 13.65 0.98 10.36
CA SER A 127 13.54 -0.48 10.29
C SER A 127 13.78 -1.15 11.64
N TYR A 128 14.69 -0.61 12.44
CA TYR A 128 15.00 -1.10 13.78
C TYR A 128 13.81 -0.87 14.73
N ILE A 129 13.35 0.37 14.89
CA ILE A 129 12.36 0.73 15.93
C ILE A 129 10.99 0.07 15.75
N ILE A 130 10.59 -0.26 14.52
CA ILE A 130 9.33 -0.97 14.25
C ILE A 130 9.35 -2.38 14.85
N HIS A 131 10.52 -3.00 14.92
CA HIS A 131 10.71 -4.40 15.32
C HIS A 131 11.24 -4.57 16.74
N THR A 132 11.82 -3.54 17.36
CA THR A 132 12.27 -3.61 18.77
C THR A 132 11.15 -3.79 19.77
N ARG A 133 9.90 -3.45 19.43
CA ARG A 133 8.75 -3.61 20.33
C ARG A 133 8.21 -5.04 20.39
N ARG A 134 8.79 -5.97 19.64
CA ARG A 134 8.38 -7.37 19.59
C ARG A 134 9.43 -8.23 20.29
N PRO A 135 9.02 -9.22 21.10
CA PRO A 135 9.97 -10.11 21.75
C PRO A 135 10.72 -10.97 20.73
N GLY A 136 11.98 -11.27 21.00
CA GLY A 136 12.80 -12.19 20.22
C GLY A 136 13.99 -11.53 19.53
N HIS A 137 14.77 -12.36 18.82
CA HIS A 137 16.00 -11.92 18.17
C HIS A 137 15.70 -10.94 17.04
N LEU A 138 16.33 -9.77 17.05
CA LEU A 138 16.15 -8.77 16.02
C LEU A 138 17.32 -8.82 15.03
N THR A 139 17.00 -9.01 13.76
CA THR A 139 17.97 -8.93 12.66
C THR A 139 17.64 -7.74 11.76
N LEU A 140 18.67 -6.96 11.42
CA LEU A 140 18.60 -5.89 10.44
C LEU A 140 19.29 -6.31 9.15
N HIS A 141 18.51 -6.42 8.08
CA HIS A 141 18.98 -6.69 6.74
C HIS A 141 19.19 -5.40 5.96
N THR A 142 20.32 -5.29 5.26
CA THR A 142 20.66 -4.18 4.36
C THR A 142 20.62 -4.68 2.93
N TYR A 143 19.79 -4.06 2.12
CA TYR A 143 19.65 -4.25 0.69
C TYR A 143 20.20 -3.06 -0.07
N VAL A 144 20.54 -3.27 -1.34
CA VAL A 144 20.91 -2.22 -2.27
C VAL A 144 20.06 -2.28 -3.53
N ALA A 145 19.62 -1.12 -4.01
CA ALA A 145 19.03 -0.98 -5.33
C ALA A 145 20.08 -1.27 -6.42
N THR A 146 19.89 -2.35 -7.18
CA THR A 146 20.82 -2.78 -8.23
C THR A 146 20.66 -1.99 -9.53
N ARG A 147 19.51 -1.33 -9.69
CA ARG A 147 19.13 -0.44 -10.80
C ARG A 147 18.20 0.67 -10.30
N PRO A 148 17.89 1.70 -11.11
CA PRO A 148 16.81 2.62 -10.80
C PRO A 148 15.49 1.85 -10.61
N LEU A 149 14.81 2.09 -9.49
CA LEU A 149 13.56 1.42 -9.14
C LEU A 149 12.39 2.35 -9.43
N ARG A 150 11.44 1.93 -10.25
CA ARG A 150 10.28 2.75 -10.60
C ARG A 150 9.27 2.66 -9.48
N ILE A 151 8.90 3.79 -8.91
CA ILE A 151 7.94 3.85 -7.81
C ILE A 151 6.85 4.87 -8.11
N ILE A 152 5.76 4.78 -7.37
CA ILE A 152 4.91 5.94 -7.11
C ILE A 152 5.13 6.38 -5.67
N TYR A 153 5.06 7.68 -5.42
CA TYR A 153 5.06 8.27 -4.09
C TYR A 153 3.64 8.71 -3.76
N LEU A 154 3.18 8.34 -2.56
CA LEU A 154 1.92 8.79 -1.98
C LEU A 154 2.24 9.74 -0.84
N ASP A 155 1.78 10.98 -0.95
CA ASP A 155 1.93 11.98 0.11
C ASP A 155 1.03 11.68 1.33
N GLY A 156 1.05 12.58 2.30
CA GLY A 156 0.45 12.40 3.60
C GLY A 156 1.14 11.32 4.44
N GLN A 157 0.42 10.87 5.45
CA GLN A 157 0.80 9.77 6.33
C GLN A 157 0.36 8.43 5.71
N SER A 158 0.59 8.24 4.40
CA SER A 158 0.03 7.12 3.63
C SER A 158 0.52 5.72 4.02
N ALA A 159 1.56 5.60 4.85
CA ALA A 159 1.96 4.33 5.46
C ALA A 159 1.25 4.04 6.80
N SER A 160 0.64 5.05 7.41
CA SER A 160 -0.13 4.88 8.65
C SER A 160 -1.38 4.05 8.39
N MET A 161 -1.75 3.27 9.39
CA MET A 161 -2.88 2.35 9.33
C MET A 161 -4.01 2.85 10.24
N GLY A 162 -5.25 2.53 9.88
CA GLY A 162 -6.43 2.88 10.66
C GLY A 162 -6.96 4.29 10.36
N THR A 163 -7.63 4.87 11.36
CA THR A 163 -8.32 6.16 11.28
C THR A 163 -7.34 7.33 11.38
N PRO A 164 -7.65 8.51 10.80
CA PRO A 164 -8.94 8.91 10.24
C PRO A 164 -9.10 8.72 8.71
N GLY A 165 -8.11 8.16 8.01
CA GLY A 165 -8.16 8.02 6.55
C GLY A 165 -6.79 8.15 5.88
N PHE A 166 -5.74 7.65 6.55
CA PHE A 166 -4.36 7.78 6.10
C PHE A 166 -4.11 7.07 4.76
N SER A 167 -4.74 5.91 4.55
CA SER A 167 -4.56 5.07 3.36
C SER A 167 -5.71 5.18 2.35
N ASP A 168 -6.51 6.24 2.42
CA ASP A 168 -7.69 6.41 1.56
C ASP A 168 -7.28 6.58 0.10
N SER A 169 -6.21 7.33 -0.18
CA SER A 169 -5.64 7.49 -1.53
C SER A 169 -5.29 6.15 -2.18
N GLN A 170 -4.74 5.20 -1.41
CA GLN A 170 -4.46 3.84 -1.90
C GLN A 170 -5.75 3.09 -2.23
N THR A 171 -6.78 3.21 -1.38
CA THR A 171 -8.02 2.45 -1.58
C THR A 171 -8.85 3.03 -2.74
N VAL A 172 -8.88 4.35 -2.89
CA VAL A 172 -9.45 5.02 -4.07
C VAL A 172 -8.71 4.59 -5.33
N LEU A 173 -7.38 4.53 -5.29
CA LEU A 173 -6.58 4.10 -6.44
C LEU A 173 -6.87 2.65 -6.86
N ILE A 174 -7.08 1.74 -5.90
CA ILE A 174 -7.31 0.32 -6.16
C ILE A 174 -8.77 0.03 -6.53
N ASN A 175 -9.72 0.60 -5.78
CA ASN A 175 -11.14 0.21 -5.82
C ASN A 175 -12.09 1.34 -6.25
N GLY A 176 -11.64 2.59 -6.33
CA GLY A 176 -12.49 3.76 -6.59
C GLY A 176 -13.41 4.16 -5.42
N THR A 177 -13.29 3.51 -4.27
CA THR A 177 -14.12 3.75 -3.08
C THR A 177 -13.32 3.68 -1.79
N VAL A 178 -13.86 4.25 -0.70
CA VAL A 178 -13.28 4.17 0.65
C VAL A 178 -14.29 3.46 1.59
N PRO A 179 -13.87 2.46 2.39
CA PRO A 179 -14.72 1.85 3.41
C PRO A 179 -15.12 2.87 4.48
N LYS A 180 -16.39 2.85 4.92
CA LYS A 180 -16.85 3.73 6.01
C LYS A 180 -16.36 3.29 7.38
N GLU A 181 -16.19 1.99 7.57
CA GLU A 181 -15.73 1.38 8.82
C GLU A 181 -14.29 0.89 8.64
N LEU A 182 -13.41 1.30 9.55
CA LEU A 182 -12.04 0.82 9.62
C LEU A 182 -11.92 -0.25 10.70
N SER A 183 -11.02 -1.19 10.45
CA SER A 183 -10.69 -2.23 11.43
C SER A 183 -9.98 -1.65 12.64
N ASP A 184 -10.38 -2.08 13.84
CA ASP A 184 -9.91 -1.60 15.14
C ASP A 184 -8.86 -2.50 15.80
N THR A 185 -8.61 -3.70 15.26
CA THR A 185 -7.65 -4.67 15.81
C THR A 185 -6.35 -4.73 14.99
N GLY A 186 -5.21 -4.87 15.68
CA GLY A 186 -3.87 -4.80 15.06
C GLY A 186 -3.59 -5.85 14.00
N GLU A 187 -4.00 -7.11 14.20
CA GLU A 187 -3.83 -8.18 13.21
C GLU A 187 -4.64 -7.90 11.93
N ARG A 188 -5.87 -7.40 12.09
CA ARG A 188 -6.75 -7.07 10.98
C ARG A 188 -6.19 -5.92 10.15
N LEU A 189 -5.65 -4.89 10.81
CA LEU A 189 -4.96 -3.77 10.15
C LEU A 189 -3.75 -4.22 9.33
N LEU A 190 -2.95 -5.16 9.83
CA LEU A 190 -1.79 -5.68 9.11
C LEU A 190 -2.23 -6.47 7.86
N ASN A 191 -3.22 -7.36 8.00
CA ASN A 191 -3.75 -8.13 6.88
C ASN A 191 -4.34 -7.23 5.78
N GLU A 192 -5.02 -6.15 6.16
CA GLU A 192 -5.50 -5.13 5.24
C GLU A 192 -4.37 -4.36 4.56
N ALA A 193 -3.30 -4.03 5.28
CA ALA A 193 -2.14 -3.38 4.69
C ALA A 193 -1.48 -4.26 3.63
N TYR A 194 -1.33 -5.57 3.88
CA TYR A 194 -0.86 -6.53 2.88
C TYR A 194 -1.85 -6.69 1.71
N ALA A 195 -3.16 -6.67 1.96
CA ALA A 195 -4.16 -6.71 0.89
C ALA A 195 -4.09 -5.48 -0.03
N ARG A 196 -3.98 -4.28 0.55
CA ARG A 196 -3.75 -3.03 -0.21
C ARG A 196 -2.45 -3.07 -0.98
N ALA A 197 -1.36 -3.52 -0.35
CA ALA A 197 -0.05 -3.66 -1.00
C ALA A 197 -0.11 -4.59 -2.22
N ARG A 198 -0.78 -5.74 -2.12
CA ARG A 198 -1.03 -6.63 -3.27
C ARG A 198 -1.84 -5.94 -4.39
N GLY A 199 -2.86 -5.15 -4.04
CA GLY A 199 -3.63 -4.35 -4.98
C GLY A 199 -2.77 -3.33 -5.73
N LEU A 200 -1.93 -2.58 -5.01
CA LEU A 200 -0.98 -1.62 -5.58
C LEU A 200 0.02 -2.31 -6.50
N CYS A 201 0.52 -3.50 -6.14
CA CYS A 201 1.43 -4.24 -7.00
C CYS A 201 0.77 -4.79 -8.26
N LYS A 202 -0.52 -5.11 -8.22
CA LYS A 202 -1.29 -5.44 -9.41
C LYS A 202 -1.37 -4.25 -10.36
N LEU A 203 -1.73 -3.07 -9.84
CA LEU A 203 -1.71 -1.82 -10.62
C LEU A 203 -0.32 -1.49 -11.15
N GLY A 204 0.72 -1.70 -10.35
CA GLY A 204 2.11 -1.47 -10.74
C GLY A 204 2.53 -2.28 -11.96
N LYS A 205 2.08 -3.53 -12.07
CA LYS A 205 2.31 -4.36 -13.26
C LYS A 205 1.66 -3.79 -14.51
N GLU A 206 0.50 -3.15 -14.38
CA GLU A 206 -0.24 -2.55 -15.50
C GLU A 206 0.33 -1.18 -15.87
N TRP A 207 0.71 -0.37 -14.88
CA TRP A 207 1.09 1.04 -15.06
C TRP A 207 2.61 1.27 -15.12
N GLY A 208 3.42 0.26 -14.78
CA GLY A 208 4.88 0.28 -14.93
C GLY A 208 5.67 0.74 -13.71
N PHE A 209 5.07 0.75 -12.51
CA PHE A 209 5.79 0.94 -11.24
C PHE A 209 5.93 -0.37 -10.46
N GLU A 210 6.92 -0.44 -9.59
CA GLU A 210 7.41 -1.69 -8.98
C GLU A 210 7.37 -1.65 -7.44
N GLY A 211 7.11 -0.47 -6.89
CA GLY A 211 6.93 -0.24 -5.47
C GLY A 211 6.27 1.10 -5.19
N VAL A 212 5.97 1.34 -3.91
CA VAL A 212 5.30 2.54 -3.45
C VAL A 212 6.08 3.14 -2.29
N VAL A 213 6.50 4.40 -2.45
CA VAL A 213 7.07 5.18 -1.37
C VAL A 213 5.94 5.87 -0.62
N ARG A 214 5.95 5.76 0.70
CA ARG A 214 4.91 6.29 1.58
C ARG A 214 5.48 6.57 2.97
N MET A 215 4.74 7.29 3.80
CA MET A 215 5.27 7.79 5.06
C MET A 215 4.35 7.48 6.25
N ASN A 216 4.94 7.09 7.37
CA ASN A 216 4.32 7.17 8.69
C ASN A 216 5.18 8.11 9.55
N THR A 217 5.99 7.58 10.47
CA THR A 217 6.96 8.40 11.22
C THR A 217 8.20 8.68 10.37
N CYS A 218 8.52 7.78 9.42
CA CYS A 218 9.55 7.97 8.39
C CYS A 218 9.06 7.41 7.05
N PHE A 219 9.85 7.63 6.00
CA PHE A 219 9.58 7.09 4.67
C PHE A 219 9.97 5.61 4.58
N GLU A 220 9.06 4.84 4.00
CA GLU A 220 9.26 3.44 3.63
C GLU A 220 8.99 3.26 2.14
N VAL A 221 9.55 2.20 1.58
CA VAL A 221 9.18 1.67 0.28
C VAL A 221 8.56 0.29 0.47
N MET A 222 7.30 0.18 0.09
CA MET A 222 6.61 -1.09 -0.10
C MET A 222 7.03 -1.64 -1.46
N TRP A 223 7.77 -2.76 -1.46
CA TRP A 223 8.38 -3.31 -2.67
C TRP A 223 7.69 -4.61 -3.08
N CYS A 224 7.30 -4.72 -4.35
CA CYS A 224 6.41 -5.78 -4.80
C CYS A 224 7.09 -7.15 -4.96
N ASP A 225 8.38 -7.18 -5.27
CA ASP A 225 9.10 -8.42 -5.58
C ASP A 225 10.60 -8.29 -5.31
N PHE A 226 11.06 -8.92 -4.23
CA PHE A 226 12.47 -8.92 -3.82
C PHE A 226 13.41 -9.67 -4.76
N THR A 227 12.89 -10.45 -5.72
CA THR A 227 13.72 -11.04 -6.77
C THR A 227 14.18 -10.01 -7.81
N GLN A 228 13.60 -8.80 -7.79
CA GLN A 228 13.82 -7.76 -8.77
C GLN A 228 14.34 -6.46 -8.14
N GLY A 229 15.38 -5.90 -8.75
CA GLY A 229 15.83 -4.53 -8.46
C GLY A 229 16.55 -4.33 -7.12
N VAL A 230 16.40 -5.23 -6.15
CA VAL A 230 17.09 -5.18 -4.86
C VAL A 230 18.00 -6.40 -4.66
N LYS A 231 19.10 -6.22 -3.92
CA LYS A 231 20.03 -7.30 -3.57
C LYS A 231 20.43 -7.17 -2.11
N LEU A 232 20.36 -8.27 -1.37
CA LEU A 232 20.88 -8.34 0.00
C LEU A 232 22.40 -8.13 0.00
N LEU A 233 22.86 -7.18 0.82
CA LEU A 233 24.28 -6.94 1.08
C LEU A 233 24.74 -7.57 2.39
N ARG A 234 23.95 -7.40 3.44
CA ARG A 234 24.35 -7.80 4.80
C ARG A 234 23.13 -8.08 5.68
N SER A 235 23.32 -9.02 6.61
CA SER A 235 22.42 -9.25 7.74
C SER A 235 23.20 -9.00 9.03
N THR A 236 22.65 -8.23 9.95
CA THR A 236 23.29 -7.90 11.22
C THR A 236 22.32 -8.20 12.35
N ASN A 237 22.76 -8.99 13.34
CA ASN A 237 22.02 -9.12 14.60
C ASN A 237 22.09 -7.80 15.35
N THR A 238 20.92 -7.21 15.60
CA THR A 238 20.74 -5.95 16.34
C THR A 238 19.86 -6.16 17.57
N THR A 239 19.77 -7.39 18.09
CA THR A 239 19.08 -7.68 19.35
C THR A 239 19.63 -6.81 20.46
N ASP A 240 18.75 -6.15 21.22
CA ASP A 240 19.18 -5.36 22.37
C ASP A 240 19.84 -6.32 23.38
N PRO A 241 21.12 -6.09 23.76
CA PRO A 241 21.83 -6.96 24.69
C PRO A 241 21.18 -7.03 26.07
N PHE A 242 20.29 -6.09 26.41
CA PHE A 242 19.54 -6.05 27.66
C PHE A 242 18.11 -6.58 27.54
N ASP A 243 17.66 -6.97 26.35
CA ASP A 243 16.36 -7.60 26.18
C ASP A 243 16.42 -9.00 26.79
N ALA A 244 15.84 -9.14 27.98
CA ALA A 244 15.85 -10.38 28.73
C ALA A 244 15.04 -11.41 27.96
N TYR A 245 15.75 -12.38 27.38
CA TYR A 245 15.20 -13.54 26.69
C TYR A 245 14.15 -14.23 27.58
N SER A 246 12.87 -13.89 27.42
CA SER A 246 11.79 -14.75 27.89
C SER A 246 11.53 -15.74 26.77
N ASN A 247 12.15 -16.91 26.86
CA ASN A 247 11.85 -17.99 25.94
C ASN A 247 10.36 -18.30 26.09
N PRO A 248 9.51 -18.15 25.04
CA PRO A 248 8.06 -18.30 25.18
C PRO A 248 7.64 -19.68 25.71
N ARG A 249 8.53 -20.67 25.57
CA ARG A 249 8.39 -22.03 26.09
C ARG A 249 8.57 -22.14 27.61
N GLU A 250 9.34 -21.24 28.22
CA GLU A 250 9.56 -21.20 29.67
C GLU A 250 8.40 -20.50 30.39
N SER A 251 7.85 -19.44 29.81
CA SER A 251 6.66 -18.77 30.34
C SER A 251 5.42 -19.66 30.34
N GLN A 252 5.28 -20.58 29.38
CA GLN A 252 4.20 -21.57 29.36
C GLN A 252 4.39 -22.71 30.37
N ALA A 253 5.64 -23.02 30.75
CA ALA A 253 5.94 -24.02 31.77
C ALA A 253 5.68 -23.47 33.18
N SER A 254 5.97 -22.19 33.44
CA SER A 254 5.73 -21.56 34.73
C SER A 254 4.24 -21.37 35.02
N VAL A 255 3.43 -20.95 34.04
CA VAL A 255 1.96 -20.77 34.21
C VAL A 255 1.26 -22.10 34.49
N LYS A 256 1.72 -23.21 33.91
CA LYS A 256 1.15 -24.54 34.17
C LYS A 256 1.45 -25.12 35.55
N SER A 257 2.36 -24.50 36.31
CA SER A 257 2.78 -24.97 37.63
C SER A 257 2.11 -24.23 38.79
N SER A 258 1.38 -23.14 38.53
CA SER A 258 0.79 -22.28 39.56
C SER A 258 -0.73 -22.14 39.51
N GLU A 259 -1.44 -22.88 38.66
CA GLU A 259 -2.91 -22.96 38.71
C GLU A 259 -3.34 -23.91 39.84
N SER A 260 -3.27 -23.42 41.07
CA SER A 260 -4.17 -23.86 42.14
C SER A 260 -4.99 -22.67 42.60
N ASN A 261 -6.27 -22.68 42.19
CA ASN A 261 -7.40 -21.92 42.69
C ASN A 261 -7.18 -20.43 43.00
N ASP A 262 -7.47 -19.58 42.02
CA ASP A 262 -8.16 -18.32 42.30
C ASP A 262 -9.10 -17.96 41.14
N SER A 263 -10.35 -17.62 41.48
CA SER A 263 -11.45 -17.42 40.54
C SER A 263 -11.21 -16.23 39.60
N GLU A 264 -11.52 -16.44 38.32
CA GLU A 264 -11.34 -15.53 37.16
C GLU A 264 -11.87 -14.09 37.33
N GLU A 265 -12.72 -13.81 38.31
CA GLU A 265 -13.28 -12.46 38.53
C GLU A 265 -12.31 -11.47 39.20
N GLU A 266 -11.29 -11.93 39.94
CA GLU A 266 -10.40 -11.02 40.67
C GLU A 266 -9.20 -10.55 39.82
N PHE A 267 -8.77 -11.37 38.85
CA PHE A 267 -7.64 -11.08 37.96
C PHE A 267 -7.95 -9.92 36.99
N VAL A 268 -9.16 -9.89 36.44
CA VAL A 268 -9.60 -8.85 35.49
C VAL A 268 -9.71 -7.48 36.17
N LYS A 269 -10.08 -7.43 37.46
CA LYS A 269 -10.15 -6.18 38.24
C LYS A 269 -8.78 -5.55 38.52
N ARG A 270 -7.74 -6.36 38.74
CA ARG A 270 -6.37 -5.88 39.05
C ARG A 270 -5.67 -5.31 37.82
N GLN A 271 -5.97 -5.84 36.63
CA GLN A 271 -5.34 -5.38 35.38
C GLN A 271 -5.85 -4.03 34.90
N TRP A 272 -7.10 -3.66 35.25
CA TRP A 272 -7.67 -2.34 34.93
C TRP A 272 -7.33 -1.24 35.95
N THR A 273 -7.08 -1.57 37.22
CA THR A 273 -6.68 -0.57 38.23
C THR A 273 -5.24 -0.06 38.04
N ALA A 274 -4.35 -0.88 37.48
CA ALA A 274 -2.96 -0.49 37.19
C ALA A 274 -2.83 0.53 36.03
N VAL A 275 -3.84 0.64 35.16
CA VAL A 275 -3.86 1.62 34.05
C VAL A 275 -4.33 3.01 34.52
N SER A 276 -5.06 3.11 35.64
CA SER A 276 -5.58 4.39 36.14
C SER A 276 -4.63 5.17 37.06
N THR A 277 -3.46 4.64 37.41
CA THR A 277 -2.55 5.30 38.39
C THR A 277 -1.18 5.69 37.81
N ARG A 278 -1.06 5.74 36.48
CA ARG A 278 0.02 6.43 35.78
C ARG A 278 -0.54 7.30 34.65
N MET A 279 -1.31 8.30 35.07
CA MET A 279 -1.37 9.63 34.45
C MET A 279 -1.36 10.65 35.60
#